data_AF-A0A329RS49-F1
#
_entry.id   AF-A0A329RS49-F1
#
_cell.length_a   1.000
_cell.length_b   1.000
_cell.length_c   1.000
_cell.angle_alpha   90.00
_cell.angle_beta   90.00
_cell.angle_gamma   90.00
#
_symmetry.space_group_name_H-M   'P 1'
#
loop_
_entity.id
_entity.type
_entity.pdbx_description
1 polymer ?
#
loop_
_entity_poly.entity_id
_entity_poly.type
_entity_poly.pdbx_seq_one_letter_code
_entity_poly.pdbx_strand_id
1 'polypeptide(L)' 'MATINKTVLVTDSTRGIGLALVEHFLRAGWNIIGTARAGSNAEKVPMNISQEDV' A
#
# COMPACT_ATOMS: atom_id res chain seq x y z
N MET A 1 18.53 -4.85 14.47
CA MET A 1 18.86 -4.92 13.03
C MET A 1 17.72 -4.29 12.26
N ALA A 2 17.98 -3.43 11.28
CA ALA A 2 16.93 -2.90 10.41
C ALA A 2 16.38 -4.04 9.53
N THR A 3 15.09 -4.32 9.64
CA THR A 3 14.41 -5.31 8.79
C THR A 3 14.10 -4.65 7.45
N ILE A 4 14.78 -5.10 6.39
CA ILE A 4 14.45 -4.69 5.01
C ILE A 4 13.12 -5.32 4.60
N ASN A 5 12.03 -4.55 4.74
CA ASN A 5 10.73 -4.94 4.21
C ASN A 5 10.69 -4.76 2.70
N LYS A 6 10.16 -5.78 1.99
CA LYS A 6 10.03 -5.77 0.53
C LYS A 6 9.06 -4.66 0.11
N THR A 7 9.37 -3.97 -0.99
CA THR A 7 8.54 -2.88 -1.52
C THR A 7 7.92 -3.27 -2.86
N VAL A 8 6.65 -2.93 -3.06
CA VAL A 8 5.91 -3.17 -4.31
C VAL A 8 5.28 -1.88 -4.84
N LEU A 9 5.33 -1.69 -6.16
CA LEU A 9 4.65 -0.60 -6.88
C LEU A 9 3.38 -1.15 -7.53
N VAL A 10 2.22 -0.61 -7.19
CA VAL A 10 0.93 -1.02 -7.74
C VAL A 10 0.31 0.12 -8.54
N THR A 11 -0.01 -0.14 -9.81
CA THR A 11 -0.67 0.83 -10.69
C THR A 11 -2.20 0.64 -10.67
N ASP A 12 -2.95 1.74 -10.82
CA ASP A 12 -4.42 1.79 -10.64
C ASP A 12 -4.87 1.19 -9.28
N SER A 13 -4.17 1.59 -8.20
CA SER A 13 -4.32 1.00 -6.86
C SER A 13 -5.59 1.44 -6.11
N THR A 14 -6.53 2.09 -6.80
CA THR A 14 -7.72 2.72 -6.18
C THR A 14 -8.97 1.85 -6.26
N ARG A 15 -8.97 0.79 -7.09
CA ARG A 15 -10.12 -0.08 -7.32
C ARG A 15 -9.74 -1.43 -7.93
N GLY A 16 -10.69 -2.34 -7.97
CA GLY A 16 -10.56 -3.64 -8.64
C GLY A 16 -9.34 -4.43 -8.15
N ILE A 17 -8.59 -4.97 -9.10
CA ILE A 17 -7.42 -5.82 -8.81
C ILE A 17 -6.30 -5.03 -8.14
N GLY A 18 -6.09 -3.76 -8.52
CA GLY A 18 -5.05 -2.92 -7.92
C GLY A 18 -5.26 -2.76 -6.41
N LEU A 19 -6.50 -2.50 -5.98
CA LEU A 19 -6.83 -2.42 -4.55
C LEU A 19 -6.65 -3.77 -3.83
N ALA A 20 -7.12 -4.87 -4.44
CA ALA A 20 -6.98 -6.20 -3.85
C ALA A 20 -5.50 -6.61 -3.65
N LEU A 21 -4.62 -6.19 -4.57
CA LEU A 21 -3.17 -6.40 -4.45
C LEU A 21 -2.58 -5.58 -3.30
N VAL A 22 -2.95 -4.30 -3.17
CA VAL A 22 -2.53 -3.47 -2.03
C VAL A 22 -2.92 -4.13 -0.72
N GLU A 23 -4.17 -4.55 -0.56
CA GLU A 23 -4.63 -5.24 0.66
C GLU A 23 -3.86 -6.54 0.92
N HIS A 24 -3.56 -7.31 -0.13
CA HIS A 24 -2.77 -8.54 0.00
C HIS A 24 -1.35 -8.27 0.49
N PHE A 25 -0.66 -7.31 -0.11
CA PHE A 25 0.72 -6.98 0.26
C PHE A 25 0.81 -6.27 1.62
N LEU A 26 -0.21 -5.51 2.02
CA LEU A 26 -0.30 -4.91 3.36
C LEU A 26 -0.34 -6.01 4.42
N ARG A 27 -1.21 -7.02 4.23
CA ARG A 27 -1.29 -8.17 5.14
C ARG A 27 -0.01 -9.00 5.17
N ALA A 28 0.76 -8.99 4.08
CA ALA A 28 2.06 -9.67 4.01
C ALA A 28 3.19 -8.88 4.70
N GLY A 29 2.94 -7.66 5.17
CA GLY A 29 3.93 -6.80 5.82
C GLY A 29 4.87 -6.07 4.86
N TRP A 30 4.46 -5.88 3.60
CA TRP A 30 5.29 -5.24 2.59
C TRP A 30 5.03 -3.73 2.56
N ASN A 31 6.05 -2.97 2.17
CA ASN A 31 5.91 -1.56 1.85
C ASN A 31 5.24 -1.42 0.48
N ILE A 32 4.30 -0.49 0.34
CA ILE A 32 3.53 -0.34 -0.90
C ILE A 32 3.56 1.10 -1.37
N ILE A 33 3.82 1.28 -2.67
CA ILE A 33 3.65 2.53 -3.39
C ILE A 33 2.48 2.33 -4.35
N GLY A 34 1.35 2.96 -4.08
CA GLY A 34 0.17 2.92 -4.95
C GLY A 34 0.14 4.13 -5.89
N THR A 35 -0.18 3.91 -7.17
CA THR A 35 -0.42 5.01 -8.11
C THR A 35 -1.89 5.10 -8.52
N ALA A 36 -2.36 6.33 -8.64
CA ALA A 36 -3.74 6.70 -8.92
C ALA A 36 -3.74 7.80 -9.99
N ARG A 37 -4.81 7.91 -10.79
CA ARG A 37 -4.96 9.05 -11.72
C ARG A 37 -5.17 10.34 -10.94
N ALA A 38 -4.71 11.47 -11.48
CA ALA A 38 -5.01 12.78 -10.92
C ALA A 38 -6.53 12.97 -10.78
N GLY A 39 -6.99 13.33 -9.57
CA GLY A 39 -8.42 13.48 -9.25
C GLY A 39 -9.15 12.18 -8.87
N SER A 40 -8.47 11.04 -8.82
CA SER A 40 -9.03 9.84 -8.18
C SER A 40 -8.75 9.85 -6.68
N ASN A 41 -9.65 9.24 -5.88
CA ASN A 41 -9.59 9.17 -4.41
C ASN A 41 -8.40 8.34 -3.90
N ALA A 42 -7.18 8.79 -4.18
CA ALA A 42 -5.93 8.20 -3.71
C ALA A 42 -5.82 8.23 -2.17
N GLU A 43 -6.61 9.09 -1.54
CA GLU A 43 -6.73 9.25 -0.09
C GLU A 43 -7.38 8.06 0.62
N LYS A 44 -8.09 7.19 -0.12
CA LYS A 44 -8.76 6.00 0.43
C LYS A 44 -7.86 4.77 0.53
N VAL A 45 -6.60 4.86 0.12
CA VAL A 45 -5.67 3.74 0.28
C VAL A 45 -5.33 3.66 1.77
N PRO A 46 -5.60 2.53 2.46
CA PRO A 46 -5.31 2.42 3.88
C PRO A 46 -3.80 2.56 4.10
N MET A 47 -3.37 3.76 4.54
CA MET A 47 -2.05 3.95 5.13
C MET A 47 -2.06 3.22 6.46
N ASN A 48 -1.66 1.94 6.45
CA ASN A 48 -1.20 1.31 7.68
C ASN A 48 0.15 1.95 8.02
N ILE A 49 0.10 3.10 8.67
CA ILE A 49 1.21 3.58 9.48
C ILE A 49 1.42 2.46 10.49
N SER A 50 2.48 1.68 10.30
CA SER A 50 3.04 0.86 11.37
C SER A 50 3.38 1.84 12.49
N GLN A 51 2.45 2.00 13.43
CA GLN A 51 2.76 2.57 14.72
C GLN A 51 3.60 1.49 15.39
N GLU A 52 4.91 1.70 15.40
CA GLU A 52 5.77 1.01 16.35
C GLU A 52 5.48 1.69 17.70
N ASP A 53 4.66 1.05 18.54
CA ASP A 53 4.54 1.38 19.96
C ASP A 53 5.93 1.27 20.60
N VAL A 54 6.50 2.41 21.00
CA VAL A 54 7.60 2.55 21.97
C VAL A 54 7.26 3.67 22.94
#